data_AF-A0A7V4HG68-F1
#
_entry.id   AF-A0A7V4HG68-F1
#
_cell.length_a   1.000
_cell.length_b   1.000
_cell.length_c   1.000
_cell.angle_alpha   90.00
_cell.angle_beta   90.00
_cell.angle_gamma   90.00
#
_symmetry.space_group_name_H-M   'P 1'
#
loop_
_entity.id
_entity.type
_entity.pdbx_description
1 polymer ?
#
loop_
_entity_poly.entity_id
_entity_poly.type
_entity_poly.pdbx_seq_one_letter_code
_entity_poly.pdbx_strand_id
1 'polypeptide(L)'
;MPKIAMIGAGSLVFCETLAMDILATPSLQSSEIRLMSRTRPKLDRMHAFLKRVIADNRLPATVRATLDRREALDGAEAVLTAGDAVAGVRRLAGRGQAWLIGTYIGHNGTAYRDPQIHQAVRAMMDACGVTPEYDGRLILRKRVIPGREAWIFMNFSAEAVTERINVAGCHRVSDLFGLPVPVAGGFAELTVAPLDARVLLVEKQA
;
A
#
# COMPACT_ATOMS: atom_id res chain seq x y z
N MET A 1 -22.11 5.78 0.62
CA MET A 1 -21.33 5.08 1.65
C MET A 1 -20.56 3.93 1.02
N PRO A 2 -19.22 3.86 1.10
CA PRO A 2 -18.47 2.74 0.55
C PRO A 2 -18.74 1.44 1.32
N LYS A 3 -18.84 0.30 0.61
CA LYS A 3 -18.93 -1.04 1.22
C LYS A 3 -17.63 -1.78 0.91
N ILE A 4 -16.89 -2.19 1.94
CA ILE A 4 -15.58 -2.83 1.80
C ILE A 4 -15.67 -4.23 2.39
N ALA A 5 -15.57 -5.24 1.55
CA ALA A 5 -15.60 -6.64 1.95
C ALA A 5 -14.18 -7.16 2.20
N MET A 6 -13.90 -7.64 3.41
CA MET A 6 -12.63 -8.23 3.81
C MET A 6 -12.79 -9.75 3.90
N ILE A 7 -12.48 -10.45 2.80
CA ILE A 7 -12.53 -11.92 2.73
C ILE A 7 -11.26 -12.50 3.35
N GLY A 8 -11.41 -13.42 4.31
CA GLY A 8 -10.30 -13.91 5.13
C GLY A 8 -10.05 -13.09 6.39
N ALA A 9 -11.09 -12.44 6.94
CA ALA A 9 -11.05 -11.59 8.13
C ALA A 9 -10.64 -12.29 9.45
N GLY A 10 -10.24 -13.57 9.39
CA GLY A 10 -9.56 -14.25 10.49
C GLY A 10 -8.06 -13.94 10.58
N SER A 11 -7.49 -13.23 9.61
CA SER A 11 -6.10 -12.74 9.67
C SER A 11 -6.01 -11.49 10.54
N LEU A 12 -5.96 -11.66 11.86
CA LEU A 12 -6.08 -10.56 12.82
C LEU A 12 -5.12 -9.40 12.52
N VAL A 13 -3.82 -9.66 12.42
CA VAL A 13 -2.81 -8.59 12.18
C VAL A 13 -3.09 -7.83 10.88
N PHE A 14 -3.27 -8.55 9.77
CA PHE A 14 -3.50 -7.91 8.48
C PHE A 14 -4.82 -7.13 8.44
N CYS A 15 -5.89 -7.73 8.95
CA CYS A 15 -7.21 -7.12 8.93
C CYS A 15 -7.28 -5.91 9.86
N GLU A 16 -6.59 -5.93 10.99
CA GLU A 16 -6.42 -4.77 11.87
C GLU A 16 -5.72 -3.64 11.12
N THR A 17 -4.51 -3.88 10.59
CA THR A 17 -3.75 -2.86 9.86
C THR A 17 -4.55 -2.23 8.73
N LEU A 18 -5.13 -3.07 7.86
CA LEU A 18 -5.92 -2.59 6.73
C LEU A 18 -7.16 -1.80 7.16
N ALA A 19 -7.87 -2.25 8.20
CA ALA A 19 -9.01 -1.52 8.70
C ALA A 19 -8.59 -0.17 9.33
N MET A 20 -7.41 -0.09 9.95
CA MET A 20 -6.87 1.18 10.46
C MET A 20 -6.53 2.14 9.32
N ASP A 21 -5.92 1.66 8.25
CA ASP A 21 -5.64 2.50 7.07
C ASP A 21 -6.94 3.02 6.43
N ILE A 22 -7.97 2.16 6.31
CA ILE A 22 -9.30 2.54 5.83
C ILE A 22 -9.91 3.63 6.73
N LEU A 23 -9.89 3.42 8.04
CA LEU A 23 -10.49 4.35 9.02
C LEU A 23 -9.68 5.64 9.20
N ALA A 24 -8.38 5.64 8.90
CA ALA A 24 -7.55 6.84 8.87
C ALA A 24 -7.75 7.67 7.60
N THR A 25 -8.26 7.06 6.52
CA THR A 25 -8.43 7.73 5.21
C THR A 25 -9.74 8.53 5.14
N PRO A 26 -9.72 9.87 5.04
CA PRO A 26 -10.93 10.70 5.13
C PRO A 26 -12.05 10.33 4.14
N SER A 27 -11.69 9.96 2.90
CA SER A 27 -12.66 9.55 1.88
C SER A 27 -13.34 8.19 2.15
N LEU A 28 -12.80 7.40 3.07
CA LEU A 28 -13.26 6.05 3.42
C LEU A 28 -13.76 5.95 4.87
N GLN A 29 -13.66 7.00 5.68
CA GLN A 29 -14.05 7.00 7.10
C GLN A 29 -15.52 6.66 7.37
N SER A 30 -16.40 6.84 6.39
CA SER A 30 -17.82 6.46 6.48
C SER A 30 -18.13 5.05 5.97
N SER A 31 -17.14 4.21 5.72
CA SER A 31 -17.37 2.90 5.08
C SER A 31 -18.14 1.90 5.95
N GLU A 32 -18.92 1.03 5.30
CA GLU A 32 -19.36 -0.25 5.87
C GLU A 32 -18.27 -1.29 5.62
N ILE A 33 -17.65 -1.77 6.69
CA ILE A 33 -16.66 -2.85 6.65
C ILE A 33 -17.37 -4.19 6.87
N ARG A 34 -17.25 -5.11 5.92
CA ARG A 34 -17.86 -6.44 5.97
C ARG A 34 -16.76 -7.49 6.14
N LEU A 35 -16.64 -8.02 7.33
CA LEU A 35 -15.68 -9.06 7.68
C LEU A 35 -16.25 -10.43 7.30
N MET A 36 -15.49 -11.21 6.54
CA MET A 36 -15.88 -12.57 6.21
C MET A 36 -14.74 -13.56 6.43
N SER A 37 -15.05 -14.68 7.07
CA SER A 37 -14.11 -15.79 7.27
C SER A 37 -14.87 -17.12 7.27
N ARG A 38 -14.15 -18.25 7.25
CA ARG A 38 -14.76 -19.59 7.32
C ARG A 38 -15.17 -20.00 8.73
N THR A 39 -14.62 -19.35 9.76
CA THR A 39 -14.82 -19.73 11.17
C THR A 39 -15.03 -18.51 12.05
N ARG A 40 -15.87 -18.64 13.08
CA ARG A 40 -16.22 -17.57 14.03
C ARG A 40 -15.10 -17.07 14.97
N PRO A 41 -14.25 -17.91 15.59
CA PRO A 41 -13.44 -17.45 16.72
C PRO A 41 -12.53 -16.24 16.47
N LYS A 42 -11.82 -16.23 15.33
CA LYS A 42 -10.99 -15.08 14.93
C LYS A 42 -11.83 -13.93 14.36
N LEU A 43 -12.91 -14.26 13.66
CA LEU A 43 -13.82 -13.28 13.07
C LEU A 43 -14.51 -12.42 14.15
N ASP A 44 -14.98 -13.06 15.23
CA ASP A 44 -15.67 -12.37 16.34
C ASP A 44 -14.72 -11.45 17.10
N ARG A 45 -13.47 -11.88 17.30
CA ARG A 45 -12.41 -11.01 17.87
C ARG A 45 -12.15 -9.78 17.01
N MET A 46 -12.01 -9.98 15.69
CA MET A 46 -11.82 -8.90 14.72
C MET A 46 -13.01 -7.94 14.70
N HIS A 47 -14.23 -8.47 14.75
CA HIS A 47 -15.46 -7.67 14.79
C HIS A 47 -15.56 -6.82 16.06
N ALA A 48 -15.29 -7.42 17.22
CA ALA A 48 -15.28 -6.71 18.49
C ALA A 48 -14.20 -5.61 18.53
N PHE A 49 -13.01 -5.91 18.01
CA PHE A 49 -11.93 -4.93 17.89
C PHE A 49 -12.35 -3.71 17.06
N LEU A 50 -12.87 -3.89 15.85
CA LEU A 50 -13.27 -2.75 15.00
C LEU A 50 -14.46 -2.00 15.57
N LYS A 51 -15.44 -2.68 16.19
CA LYS A 51 -16.53 -2.01 16.89
C LYS A 51 -16.00 -1.05 17.95
N ARG A 52 -15.02 -1.49 18.75
CA ARG A 52 -14.38 -0.63 19.77
C ARG A 52 -13.65 0.54 19.14
N VAL A 53 -12.82 0.31 18.11
CA VAL A 53 -12.09 1.40 17.45
C VAL A 53 -13.04 2.46 16.88
N ILE A 54 -14.10 2.05 16.20
CA ILE A 54 -15.11 2.95 15.64
C ILE A 54 -15.77 3.78 16.74
N ALA A 55 -16.16 3.14 17.85
CA ALA A 55 -16.80 3.81 18.98
C ALA A 55 -15.87 4.81 19.68
N ASP A 56 -14.66 4.38 20.05
CA ASP A 56 -13.69 5.17 20.80
C ASP A 56 -13.26 6.43 20.01
N ASN A 57 -13.20 6.33 18.68
CA ASN A 57 -12.81 7.43 17.80
C ASN A 57 -14.01 8.19 17.21
N ARG A 58 -15.25 7.84 17.58
CA ARG A 58 -16.50 8.45 17.09
C ARG A 58 -16.58 8.50 15.56
N LEU A 59 -16.14 7.42 14.91
CA LEU A 59 -16.11 7.34 13.45
C LEU A 59 -17.50 6.98 12.88
N PRO A 60 -17.88 7.50 11.71
CA PRO A 60 -19.17 7.20 11.07
C PRO A 60 -19.22 5.82 10.40
N ALA A 61 -18.13 5.06 10.45
CA ALA A 61 -18.04 3.73 9.87
C ALA A 61 -18.96 2.71 10.57
N THR A 62 -19.31 1.65 9.87
CA THR A 62 -20.04 0.50 10.44
C THR A 62 -19.28 -0.79 10.15
N VAL A 63 -19.47 -1.81 10.99
CA VAL A 63 -18.82 -3.11 10.79
C VAL A 63 -19.79 -4.27 10.97
N ARG A 64 -19.81 -5.19 10.00
CA ARG A 64 -20.59 -6.44 10.00
C ARG A 64 -19.66 -7.64 9.86
N ALA A 65 -20.08 -8.78 10.40
CA ALA A 65 -19.35 -10.04 10.30
C ALA A 65 -20.28 -11.14 9.78
N THR A 66 -19.81 -11.92 8.81
CA THR A 66 -20.56 -13.04 8.24
C THR A 66 -19.64 -14.23 7.91
N LEU A 67 -20.21 -15.42 7.83
CA LEU A 67 -19.54 -16.60 7.25
C LEU A 67 -19.95 -16.81 5.79
N ASP A 68 -20.97 -16.09 5.31
CA ASP A 68 -21.42 -16.17 3.92
C ASP A 68 -20.63 -15.18 3.06
N ARG A 69 -19.87 -15.73 2.11
CA ARG A 69 -19.10 -14.96 1.14
C ARG A 69 -19.99 -14.10 0.24
N ARG A 70 -21.17 -14.60 -0.14
CA ARG A 70 -22.11 -13.89 -1.03
C ARG A 70 -22.67 -12.66 -0.32
N GLU A 71 -23.05 -12.80 0.94
CA GLU A 71 -23.50 -11.67 1.77
C GLU A 71 -22.40 -10.60 1.89
N ALA A 72 -21.16 -11.02 2.15
CA ALA A 72 -20.03 -10.09 2.28
C ALA A 72 -19.81 -9.28 1.00
N LEU A 73 -19.88 -9.94 -0.16
CA LEU A 73 -19.61 -9.37 -1.48
C LEU A 73 -20.80 -8.61 -2.11
N ASP A 74 -21.97 -8.62 -1.49
CA ASP A 74 -23.16 -7.97 -2.04
C ASP A 74 -22.93 -6.47 -2.37
N GLY A 75 -23.02 -6.12 -3.65
CA GLY A 75 -22.75 -4.76 -4.14
C GLY A 75 -21.27 -4.35 -4.18
N ALA A 76 -20.34 -5.29 -4.09
CA ALA A 76 -18.93 -5.10 -4.45
C ALA A 76 -18.71 -5.50 -5.92
N GLU A 77 -17.89 -4.74 -6.67
CA GLU A 77 -17.48 -5.13 -8.03
C GLU A 77 -16.26 -6.05 -7.91
N ALA A 78 -16.38 -7.29 -8.38
CA ALA A 78 -15.25 -8.21 -8.44
C ALA A 78 -14.29 -7.74 -9.54
N VAL A 79 -13.01 -7.56 -9.19
CA VAL A 79 -11.96 -7.16 -10.14
C VAL A 79 -10.85 -8.19 -10.28
N LEU A 80 -10.85 -9.22 -9.42
CA LEU A 80 -9.98 -10.39 -9.57
C LEU A 80 -10.75 -11.62 -9.12
N THR A 81 -10.71 -12.68 -9.92
CA THR A 81 -11.26 -14.00 -9.58
C THR A 81 -10.19 -15.09 -9.70
N ALA A 82 -10.26 -16.10 -8.84
CA ALA A 82 -9.46 -17.32 -8.91
C ALA A 82 -10.43 -18.51 -8.98
N GLY A 83 -10.71 -18.98 -10.20
CA GLY A 83 -11.88 -19.83 -10.46
C GLY A 83 -13.17 -19.12 -10.06
N ASP A 84 -14.02 -19.77 -9.26
CA ASP A 84 -15.30 -19.23 -8.78
C ASP A 84 -15.18 -18.37 -7.50
N ALA A 85 -13.96 -18.09 -7.04
CA ALA A 85 -13.70 -17.29 -5.86
C ALA A 85 -13.29 -15.86 -6.25
N VAL A 86 -13.88 -14.85 -5.61
CA VAL A 86 -13.43 -13.46 -5.72
C VAL A 86 -12.16 -13.28 -4.89
N ALA A 87 -11.09 -12.82 -5.54
CA ALA A 87 -9.75 -12.62 -4.99
C ALA A 87 -9.36 -11.13 -4.88
N GLY A 88 -10.15 -10.23 -5.48
CA GLY A 88 -9.98 -8.79 -5.38
C GLY A 88 -11.27 -8.05 -5.74
N VAL A 89 -11.52 -6.94 -5.05
CA VAL A 89 -12.71 -6.09 -5.28
C VAL A 89 -12.31 -4.63 -5.50
N ARG A 90 -13.02 -3.94 -6.39
CA ARG A 90 -12.90 -2.49 -6.60
C ARG A 90 -14.20 -1.83 -6.24
N ARG A 91 -14.11 -0.59 -5.74
CA ARG A 91 -15.29 0.25 -5.54
C ARG A 91 -14.99 1.71 -5.87
N LEU A 92 -15.94 2.35 -6.55
CA LEU A 92 -15.94 3.78 -6.79
C LEU A 92 -16.40 4.53 -5.51
N ALA A 93 -15.65 5.54 -5.09
CA ALA A 93 -15.92 6.38 -3.92
C ALA A 93 -15.76 7.87 -4.28
N GLY A 94 -16.87 8.56 -4.56
CA GLY A 94 -16.84 9.95 -5.03
C GLY A 94 -16.12 10.06 -6.38
N ARG A 95 -15.07 10.89 -6.45
CA ARG A 95 -14.18 11.00 -7.62
C ARG A 95 -12.99 10.01 -7.59
N GLY A 96 -12.91 9.15 -6.58
CA GLY A 96 -11.80 8.19 -6.39
C GLY A 96 -12.22 6.73 -6.49
N GLN A 97 -11.25 5.82 -6.44
CA GLN A 97 -11.46 4.37 -6.42
C GLN A 97 -10.69 3.75 -5.26
N ALA A 98 -11.27 2.73 -4.62
CA ALA A 98 -10.59 1.90 -3.64
C ALA A 98 -10.47 0.48 -4.19
N TRP A 99 -9.24 -0.06 -4.16
CA TRP A 99 -8.92 -1.41 -4.60
C TRP A 99 -8.49 -2.22 -3.40
N LEU A 100 -9.19 -3.32 -3.13
CA LEU A 100 -8.78 -4.30 -2.13
C LEU A 100 -8.31 -5.55 -2.86
N ILE A 101 -7.00 -5.73 -2.90
CA ILE A 101 -6.37 -6.91 -3.45
C ILE A 101 -5.63 -7.55 -2.28
N GLY A 102 -6.11 -8.69 -1.81
CA GLY A 102 -5.71 -9.28 -0.53
C GLY A 102 -4.25 -9.75 -0.47
N THR A 103 -3.98 -10.83 0.27
CA THR A 103 -2.65 -11.48 0.40
C THR A 103 -1.96 -11.77 -0.95
N TYR A 104 -2.72 -11.77 -2.05
CA TYR A 104 -2.24 -12.05 -3.39
C TYR A 104 -1.12 -11.10 -3.86
N ILE A 105 -1.20 -9.78 -3.68
CA ILE A 105 -0.06 -8.90 -4.07
C ILE A 105 1.07 -8.98 -3.04
N GLY A 106 0.73 -8.86 -1.76
CA GLY A 106 1.74 -8.73 -0.69
C GLY A 106 2.65 -9.96 -0.54
N HIS A 107 2.07 -11.17 -0.56
CA HIS A 107 2.86 -12.40 -0.54
C HIS A 107 3.34 -12.78 -1.95
N ASN A 108 2.50 -12.72 -2.99
CA ASN A 108 2.95 -13.24 -4.29
C ASN A 108 4.00 -12.37 -4.97
N GLY A 109 3.96 -11.06 -4.77
CA GLY A 109 4.93 -10.13 -5.37
C GLY A 109 6.35 -10.22 -4.81
N THR A 110 6.54 -10.81 -3.63
CA THR A 110 7.87 -10.87 -2.96
C THR A 110 8.27 -12.27 -2.50
N ALA A 111 7.33 -13.16 -2.19
CA ALA A 111 7.61 -14.49 -1.65
C ALA A 111 7.89 -15.55 -2.73
N TYR A 112 7.37 -15.38 -3.95
CA TYR A 112 7.51 -16.36 -5.02
C TYR A 112 8.37 -15.81 -6.15
N ARG A 113 9.48 -16.48 -6.46
CA ARG A 113 10.44 -16.08 -7.50
C ARG A 113 10.00 -16.50 -8.91
N ASP A 114 8.70 -16.61 -9.16
CA ASP A 114 8.16 -17.00 -10.46
C ASP A 114 7.93 -15.75 -11.33
N PRO A 115 8.54 -15.66 -12.53
CA PRO A 115 8.39 -14.52 -13.42
C PRO A 115 6.94 -14.22 -13.83
N GLN A 116 6.09 -15.24 -14.00
CA GLN A 116 4.68 -15.08 -14.37
C GLN A 116 3.88 -14.47 -13.22
N ILE A 117 4.17 -14.88 -11.98
CA ILE A 117 3.57 -14.30 -10.78
C ILE A 117 3.93 -12.81 -10.67
N HIS A 118 5.20 -12.46 -10.85
CA HIS A 118 5.64 -11.06 -10.83
C HIS A 118 5.03 -10.23 -11.97
N GLN A 119 4.81 -10.82 -13.14
CA GLN A 119 4.14 -10.14 -14.25
C GLN A 119 2.65 -9.89 -13.95
N ALA A 120 1.96 -10.88 -13.39
CA ALA A 120 0.56 -10.74 -12.98
C ALA A 120 0.39 -9.67 -11.87
N VAL A 121 1.28 -9.66 -10.88
CA VAL A 121 1.28 -8.63 -9.82
C VAL A 121 1.50 -7.24 -10.42
N ARG A 122 2.48 -7.08 -11.33
CA ARG A 122 2.73 -5.80 -12.02
C ARG A 122 1.52 -5.32 -12.81
N ALA A 123 0.93 -6.18 -13.64
CA ALA A 123 -0.28 -5.84 -14.39
C ALA A 123 -1.45 -5.41 -13.49
N MET A 124 -1.60 -6.03 -12.33
CA MET A 124 -2.59 -5.62 -11.32
C MET A 124 -2.27 -4.27 -10.69
N MET A 125 -1.00 -4.00 -10.35
CA MET A 125 -0.60 -2.69 -9.83
C MET A 125 -0.83 -1.59 -10.88
N ASP A 126 -0.46 -1.83 -12.14
CA ASP A 126 -0.69 -0.92 -13.26
C ASP A 126 -2.20 -0.64 -13.47
N ALA A 127 -3.05 -1.66 -13.38
CA ALA A 127 -4.51 -1.52 -13.44
C ALA A 127 -5.09 -0.68 -12.28
N CYS A 128 -4.40 -0.62 -11.14
CA CYS A 128 -4.74 0.24 -10.02
C CYS A 128 -4.16 1.66 -10.16
N GLY A 129 -3.45 1.97 -11.25
CA GLY A 129 -2.68 3.21 -11.40
C GLY A 129 -1.48 3.28 -10.47
N VAL A 130 -1.04 2.15 -9.92
CA VAL A 130 0.13 2.04 -9.04
C VAL A 130 1.32 1.60 -9.88
N THR A 131 2.07 2.57 -10.38
CA THR A 131 3.39 2.31 -10.93
C THR A 131 4.40 2.36 -9.78
N PRO A 132 5.34 1.40 -9.65
CA PRO A 132 6.49 1.62 -8.79
C PRO A 132 7.16 2.92 -9.25
N GLU A 133 7.31 3.89 -8.36
CA GLU A 133 8.08 5.08 -8.68
C GLU A 133 9.52 4.62 -8.92
N TYR A 134 10.00 4.77 -10.14
CA TYR A 134 11.41 4.60 -10.48
C TYR A 134 12.03 5.98 -10.70
N ASP A 135 13.29 6.11 -10.35
CA ASP A 135 14.17 7.17 -10.84
C ASP A 135 15.34 6.47 -11.55
N GLY A 136 15.28 6.47 -12.88
CA GLY A 136 16.11 5.59 -13.70
C GLY A 136 15.88 4.11 -13.37
N ARG A 137 16.95 3.39 -13.00
CA ARG A 137 16.96 1.97 -12.63
C ARG A 137 16.69 1.71 -11.15
N LEU A 138 16.61 2.74 -10.31
CA LEU A 138 16.37 2.60 -8.87
C LEU A 138 14.88 2.67 -8.56
N ILE A 139 14.41 1.83 -7.64
CA ILE A 139 13.06 1.97 -7.08
C ILE A 139 13.10 3.11 -6.05
N LEU A 140 12.25 4.11 -6.25
CA LEU A 140 12.09 5.27 -5.38
C LEU A 140 10.83 5.11 -4.51
N ARG A 141 10.97 5.43 -3.21
CA ARG A 141 9.84 5.61 -2.29
C ARG A 141 10.03 6.90 -1.51
N LYS A 142 8.97 7.69 -1.37
CA LYS A 142 9.00 8.93 -0.59
C LYS A 142 8.21 8.80 0.71
N ARG A 143 8.75 9.38 1.78
CA ARG A 143 8.02 9.72 3.01
C ARG A 143 7.99 11.23 3.10
N VAL A 144 6.79 11.81 3.04
CA VAL A 144 6.59 13.25 2.92
C VAL A 144 5.92 13.76 4.18
N ILE A 145 6.52 14.77 4.79
CA ILE A 145 5.93 15.59 5.84
C ILE A 145 6.06 17.08 5.44
N PRO A 146 5.34 18.01 6.07
CA PRO A 146 5.46 19.43 5.74
C PRO A 146 6.92 19.92 5.80
N GLY A 147 7.42 20.47 4.70
CA GLY A 147 8.78 21.01 4.56
C GLY A 147 9.92 19.98 4.45
N ARG A 148 9.65 18.68 4.60
CA ARG A 148 10.71 17.66 4.61
C ARG A 148 10.27 16.33 4.01
N GLU A 149 11.16 15.72 3.24
CA GLU A 149 10.93 14.43 2.59
C GLU A 149 12.11 13.49 2.85
N ALA A 150 11.84 12.19 2.95
CA ALA A 150 12.85 11.14 2.86
C ALA A 150 12.61 10.33 1.59
N TRP A 151 13.61 10.31 0.71
CA TRP A 151 13.60 9.62 -0.58
C TRP A 151 14.46 8.37 -0.46
N ILE A 152 13.83 7.20 -0.53
CA ILE A 152 14.45 5.90 -0.36
C ILE A 152 14.66 5.29 -1.73
N PHE A 153 15.92 5.10 -2.12
CA PHE A 153 16.32 4.48 -3.37
C PHE A 153 16.79 3.06 -3.10
N MET A 154 16.22 2.07 -3.80
CA MET A 154 16.55 0.66 -3.61
C MET A 154 17.05 0.05 -4.91
N ASN A 155 18.14 -0.70 -4.82
CA ASN A 155 18.72 -1.44 -5.92
C ASN A 155 18.57 -2.95 -5.68
N PHE A 156 17.68 -3.60 -6.44
CA PHE A 156 17.48 -5.05 -6.37
C PHE A 156 18.29 -5.82 -7.43
N SER A 157 19.14 -5.13 -8.20
CA SER A 157 20.00 -5.78 -9.19
C SER A 157 21.26 -6.37 -8.55
N ALA A 158 21.95 -7.24 -9.30
CA ALA A 158 23.21 -7.84 -8.89
C ALA A 158 24.42 -6.89 -9.08
N GLU A 159 24.20 -5.70 -9.64
CA GLU A 159 25.24 -4.72 -9.97
C GLU A 159 24.98 -3.40 -9.25
N ALA A 160 26.03 -2.59 -9.07
CA ALA A 160 25.85 -1.23 -8.57
C ALA A 160 25.11 -0.39 -9.62
N VAL A 161 24.22 0.48 -9.15
CA VAL A 161 23.43 1.38 -10.00
C VAL A 161 23.74 2.82 -9.60
N THR A 162 24.13 3.63 -10.58
CA THR A 162 24.34 5.07 -10.40
C THR A 162 23.30 5.84 -11.19
N GLU A 163 22.57 6.73 -10.52
CA GLU A 163 21.53 7.56 -11.13
C GLU A 163 21.75 9.04 -10.81
N ARG A 164 21.27 9.89 -11.74
CA ARG A 164 21.27 11.35 -11.56
C ARG A 164 19.89 11.81 -11.09
N ILE A 165 19.78 12.01 -9.79
CA ILE A 165 18.52 12.34 -9.12
C ILE A 165 18.27 13.84 -9.23
N ASN A 166 17.10 14.23 -9.76
CA ASN A 166 16.71 15.64 -9.81
C ASN A 166 16.36 16.15 -8.40
N VAL A 167 17.16 17.09 -7.91
CA VAL A 167 16.97 17.77 -6.61
C VAL A 167 16.78 19.27 -6.78
N ALA A 168 16.45 19.74 -7.99
CA ALA A 168 16.17 21.14 -8.25
C ALA A 168 15.00 21.64 -7.38
N GLY A 169 15.15 22.84 -6.80
CA GLY A 169 14.16 23.41 -5.89
C GLY A 169 14.20 22.85 -4.45
N CYS A 170 15.09 21.90 -4.17
CA CYS A 170 15.37 21.46 -2.80
C CYS A 170 16.34 22.43 -2.13
N HIS A 171 16.02 22.90 -0.93
CA HIS A 171 16.88 23.80 -0.16
C HIS A 171 18.10 23.06 0.41
N ARG A 172 17.88 21.83 0.88
CA ARG A 172 18.96 20.98 1.41
C ARG A 172 18.74 19.53 1.03
N VAL A 173 19.83 18.85 0.69
CA VAL A 173 19.86 17.41 0.42
C VAL A 173 21.02 16.81 1.20
N SER A 174 20.77 15.70 1.89
CA SER A 174 21.77 14.96 2.66
C SER A 174 21.42 13.48 2.66
N ASP A 175 22.39 12.60 2.90
CA ASP A 175 22.10 11.20 3.13
C ASP A 175 21.79 10.93 4.61
N LEU A 176 20.84 10.04 4.88
CA LEU A 176 20.44 9.66 6.23
C LEU A 176 21.61 9.09 7.06
N PHE A 177 22.54 8.38 6.42
CA PHE A 177 23.70 7.75 7.06
C PHE A 177 24.99 8.55 6.87
N GLY A 178 24.89 9.80 6.40
CA GLY A 178 26.04 10.70 6.24
C GLY A 178 26.96 10.36 5.07
N LEU A 179 26.53 9.47 4.17
CA LEU A 179 27.29 9.16 2.97
C LEU A 179 27.30 10.35 2.00
N PRO A 180 28.36 10.56 1.21
CA PRO A 180 28.43 11.66 0.26
C PRO A 180 27.26 11.67 -0.73
N VAL A 181 26.77 12.86 -1.04
CA VAL A 181 25.75 13.14 -2.05
C VAL A 181 26.25 14.34 -2.87
N PRO A 182 27.10 14.12 -3.89
CA PRO A 182 27.57 15.19 -4.74
C PRO A 182 26.39 15.83 -5.48
N VAL A 183 26.20 17.14 -5.31
CA VAL A 183 25.15 17.90 -5.99
C VAL A 183 25.77 18.91 -6.94
N ALA A 184 25.41 18.84 -8.22
CA ALA A 184 25.84 19.78 -9.24
C ALA A 184 24.70 20.08 -10.23
N GLY A 185 24.47 21.36 -10.51
CA GLY A 185 23.46 21.79 -11.49
C GLY A 185 22.03 21.36 -11.16
N GLY A 186 21.68 21.22 -9.88
CA GLY A 186 20.35 20.75 -9.44
C GLY A 186 20.17 19.24 -9.48
N PHE A 187 21.22 18.46 -9.74
CA PHE A 187 21.20 17.00 -9.72
C PHE A 187 22.13 16.44 -8.65
N ALA A 188 21.66 15.43 -7.93
CA ALA A 188 22.47 14.63 -7.03
C ALA A 188 22.90 13.34 -7.74
N GLU A 189 24.19 13.01 -7.71
CA GLU A 189 24.65 11.71 -8.18
C GLU A 189 24.54 10.69 -7.03
N LEU A 190 23.78 9.62 -7.26
CA LEU A 190 23.52 8.59 -6.26
C LEU A 190 23.89 7.21 -6.78
N THR A 191 24.91 6.62 -6.16
CA THR A 191 25.27 5.21 -6.38
C THR A 191 24.71 4.34 -5.26
N VAL A 192 23.97 3.30 -5.61
CA VAL A 192 23.41 2.30 -4.69
C VAL A 192 24.02 0.93 -5.02
N ALA A 193 24.61 0.28 -4.03
CA ALA A 193 25.26 -1.02 -4.18
C ALA A 193 24.24 -2.12 -4.53
N PRO A 194 24.69 -3.30 -5.03
CA PRO A 194 23.81 -4.43 -5.29
C PRO A 194 23.02 -4.84 -4.05
N LEU A 195 21.71 -5.09 -4.22
CA LEU A 195 20.81 -5.52 -3.13
C LEU A 195 20.80 -4.58 -1.91
N ASP A 196 21.04 -3.28 -2.12
CA ASP A 196 21.17 -2.26 -1.07
C ASP A 196 20.19 -1.09 -1.27
N ALA A 197 20.16 -0.17 -0.30
CA ALA A 197 19.34 1.04 -0.34
C ALA A 197 20.09 2.27 0.18
N ARG A 198 19.79 3.43 -0.41
CA ARG A 198 20.22 4.74 0.09
C ARG A 198 19.04 5.65 0.34
N VAL A 199 19.17 6.54 1.33
CA VAL A 199 18.08 7.43 1.74
C VAL A 199 18.54 8.88 1.72
N LEU A 200 17.98 9.67 0.82
CA LEU A 200 18.18 11.11 0.78
C LEU A 200 17.14 11.81 1.64
N LEU A 201 17.59 12.61 2.59
CA LEU A 201 16.78 13.57 3.34
C LEU A 201 16.79 14.89 2.59
N VAL A 202 15.59 15.32 2.20
CA VAL A 202 15.36 16.49 1.37
C VAL A 202 14.53 17.51 2.15
N GLU A 203 14.98 18.76 2.17
CA GLU A 203 14.24 19.89 2.70
C GLU A 203 13.77 20.76 1.56
N LYS A 204 12.47 21.06 1.50
CA LYS A 204 11.87 21.96 0.52
C LYS A 204 11.51 23.27 1.19
N GLN A 205 11.63 24.39 0.47
CA GLN A 205 11.06 25.65 0.95
C GLN A 205 9.54 25.46 1.10
N ALA A 206 9.01 25.90 2.24
CA ALA A 206 7.58 25.91 2.51
C ALA A 206 6.84 26.90 1.59
#